data_AF-A0A7K0DCN8-F1
#
_entry.id   AF-A0A7K0DCN8-F1
#
_cell.length_a   1.000
_cell.length_b   1.000
_cell.length_c   1.000
_cell.angle_alpha   90.00
_cell.angle_beta   90.00
_cell.angle_gamma   90.00
#
_symmetry.space_group_name_H-M   'P 1'
#
loop_
_entity.id
_entity.type
_entity.pdbx_description
1 polymer ?
#
loop_
_entity_poly.entity_id
_entity_poly.type
_entity_poly.pdbx_seq_one_letter_code
_entity_poly.pdbx_strand_id
1 'polypeptide(L)'
;MRDSEPYLVQEVDTAAVSVRESADFWAEHICRNQGTLQFRFADAATFHGVTAAQHYAGYQLIGFRSDGITYARTRADVRRDDDESLRVVVPTGGEMTFRQDDSSVRVLPGQAAVVTKARPFDFAQNHHAQGWVMNIPAGSLPLEIGAGPAVIDLRQGLGSVASGMIGELGRQRRVVDGLSFATTYDMAIELLKLCLRSGREVPTTLGAVDVAVRDHVRRHATDPELTPSAIAHHLGWSTRQVQLALQHTGTTPSRLIRAERLTHARRLLRESSPDRTVAEIAYASGFRSLSAFGAAFKAQFGLTPQEARNH
;
A
#
# COMPACT_ATOMS: atom_id res chain seq x y z
N MET A 1 -26.08 -22.66 -21.53
CA MET A 1 -25.27 -23.59 -20.74
C MET A 1 -23.83 -23.20 -21.02
N ARG A 2 -23.21 -22.37 -20.16
CA ARG A 2 -21.80 -22.00 -20.35
C ARG A 2 -20.97 -23.22 -19.98
N ASP A 3 -20.09 -23.67 -20.86
CA ASP A 3 -19.08 -24.67 -20.52
C ASP A 3 -18.33 -24.18 -19.28
N SER A 4 -18.57 -24.86 -18.15
CA SER A 4 -17.88 -24.58 -16.90
C SER A 4 -16.44 -25.03 -17.06
N GLU A 5 -15.51 -24.07 -17.11
CA GLU A 5 -14.07 -24.29 -17.11
C GLU A 5 -13.69 -25.35 -16.06
N PRO A 6 -12.84 -26.36 -16.37
CA PRO A 6 -12.54 -27.41 -15.40
C PRO A 6 -11.75 -26.85 -14.21
N TYR A 7 -12.02 -27.38 -13.01
CA TYR A 7 -11.20 -27.10 -11.84
C TYR A 7 -9.91 -27.90 -11.92
N LEU A 8 -8.78 -27.20 -11.99
CA LEU A 8 -7.46 -27.79 -12.21
C LEU A 8 -6.60 -27.68 -10.96
N VAL A 9 -5.86 -28.75 -10.65
CA VAL A 9 -4.85 -28.78 -9.61
C VAL A 9 -3.53 -29.21 -10.22
N GLN A 10 -2.50 -28.37 -10.07
CA GLN A 10 -1.14 -28.65 -10.51
C GLN A 10 -0.20 -28.64 -9.30
N GLU A 11 0.54 -29.72 -9.09
CA GLU A 11 1.56 -29.81 -8.05
C GLU A 11 2.93 -29.93 -8.71
N VAL A 12 3.89 -29.15 -8.21
CA VAL A 12 5.26 -29.14 -8.71
C VAL A 12 6.21 -29.23 -7.54
N ASP A 13 7.22 -30.07 -7.68
CA ASP A 13 8.35 -30.18 -6.78
C ASP A 13 9.62 -30.17 -7.62
N THR A 14 10.51 -29.20 -7.37
CA THR A 14 11.80 -29.12 -8.06
C THR A 14 12.71 -30.32 -7.79
N ALA A 15 12.47 -31.10 -6.72
CA ALA A 15 13.18 -32.34 -6.48
C ALA A 15 12.90 -33.42 -7.55
N ALA A 16 11.86 -33.24 -8.38
CA ALA A 16 11.54 -34.13 -9.48
C ALA A 16 12.40 -33.89 -10.74
N VAL A 17 13.17 -32.80 -10.80
CA VAL A 17 14.10 -32.51 -11.90
C VAL A 17 15.54 -32.56 -11.44
N SER A 18 16.49 -32.54 -12.38
CA SER A 18 17.90 -32.52 -12.01
C SER A 18 18.25 -31.23 -11.27
N VAL A 19 19.15 -31.34 -10.30
CA VAL A 19 19.61 -30.20 -9.48
C VAL A 19 20.17 -29.04 -10.34
N ARG A 20 20.75 -29.35 -11.50
CA ARG A 20 21.28 -28.33 -12.43
C ARG A 20 20.20 -27.55 -13.17
N GLU A 21 19.00 -28.09 -13.25
CA GLU A 21 17.87 -27.52 -14.00
C GLU A 21 16.80 -26.93 -13.05
N SER A 22 16.92 -27.13 -11.73
CA SER A 22 15.85 -26.80 -10.77
C SER A 22 15.47 -25.32 -10.77
N ALA A 23 16.44 -24.42 -10.88
CA ALA A 23 16.22 -22.97 -10.93
C ALA A 23 15.49 -22.54 -12.21
N ASP A 24 15.93 -23.03 -13.38
CA ASP A 24 15.31 -22.70 -14.67
C ASP A 24 13.90 -23.28 -14.77
N PHE A 25 13.72 -24.53 -14.35
CA PHE A 25 12.42 -25.18 -14.26
C PHE A 25 11.47 -24.41 -13.33
N TRP A 26 11.95 -23.94 -12.17
CA TRP A 26 11.17 -23.10 -11.27
C TRP A 26 10.79 -21.77 -11.91
N ALA A 27 11.72 -21.08 -12.57
CA ALA A 27 11.47 -19.81 -13.24
C ALA A 27 10.37 -19.96 -14.30
N GLU A 28 10.45 -21.00 -15.14
CA GLU A 28 9.42 -21.30 -16.15
C GLU A 28 8.07 -21.61 -15.49
N HIS A 29 8.06 -22.45 -14.44
CA HIS A 29 6.85 -22.78 -13.70
C HIS A 29 6.18 -21.55 -13.07
N ILE A 30 6.95 -20.67 -12.44
CA ILE A 30 6.43 -19.43 -11.87
C ILE A 30 5.93 -18.51 -12.98
N CYS A 31 6.64 -18.37 -14.11
CA CYS A 31 6.18 -17.52 -15.21
C CYS A 31 4.86 -17.99 -15.83
N ARG A 32 4.64 -19.31 -15.96
CA ARG A 32 3.35 -19.85 -16.41
C ARG A 32 2.19 -19.49 -15.48
N ASN A 33 2.45 -19.37 -14.18
CA ASN A 33 1.43 -19.09 -13.19
C ASN A 33 1.28 -17.60 -12.86
N GLN A 34 2.36 -16.84 -12.89
CA GLN A 34 2.44 -15.48 -12.37
C GLN A 34 2.76 -14.44 -13.44
N GLY A 35 2.90 -14.83 -14.71
CA GLY A 35 3.30 -13.95 -15.81
C GLY A 35 4.81 -13.68 -15.81
N THR A 36 5.24 -12.73 -16.63
CA THR A 36 6.67 -12.46 -16.83
C THR A 36 7.30 -11.86 -15.57
N LEU A 37 8.40 -12.46 -15.12
CA LEU A 37 9.21 -12.03 -13.96
C LEU A 37 10.69 -12.28 -14.23
N GLN A 38 11.55 -11.54 -13.53
CA GLN A 38 12.99 -11.77 -13.43
C GLN A 38 13.29 -12.44 -12.08
N PHE A 39 14.32 -13.29 -12.05
CA PHE A 39 14.63 -14.11 -10.88
C PHE A 39 16.10 -13.94 -10.47
N ARG A 40 16.33 -13.90 -9.16
CA ARG A 40 17.67 -14.00 -8.57
C ARG A 40 17.60 -14.96 -7.39
N PHE A 41 18.10 -16.17 -7.62
CA PHE A 41 18.17 -17.23 -6.62
C PHE A 41 19.29 -16.93 -5.61
N ALA A 42 19.09 -17.27 -4.34
CA ALA A 42 20.16 -17.19 -3.34
C ALA A 42 21.27 -18.20 -3.66
N ASP A 43 20.90 -19.41 -4.05
CA ASP A 43 21.77 -20.41 -4.66
C ASP A 43 20.98 -21.15 -5.75
N ALA A 44 21.30 -20.88 -7.02
CA ALA A 44 20.63 -21.51 -8.16
C ALA A 44 21.01 -23.00 -8.30
N ALA A 45 22.18 -23.40 -7.82
CA ALA A 45 22.71 -24.75 -8.01
C ALA A 45 22.11 -25.76 -7.04
N THR A 46 21.43 -25.31 -5.99
CA THR A 46 20.80 -26.19 -4.98
C THR A 46 19.36 -25.82 -4.68
N PHE A 47 18.78 -24.92 -5.49
CA PHE A 47 17.46 -24.36 -5.24
C PHE A 47 16.39 -25.45 -5.16
N HIS A 48 15.61 -25.40 -4.07
CA HIS A 48 14.46 -26.25 -3.86
C HIS A 48 13.17 -25.40 -3.68
N GLY A 49 12.11 -25.80 -4.38
CA GLY A 49 10.79 -25.21 -4.32
C GLY A 49 9.68 -26.22 -4.61
N VAL A 50 8.54 -26.02 -3.94
CA VAL A 50 7.32 -26.82 -4.11
C VAL A 50 6.14 -25.87 -4.27
N THR A 51 5.23 -26.17 -5.19
CA THR A 51 3.95 -25.49 -5.33
C THR A 51 2.78 -26.47 -5.43
N ALA A 52 1.61 -26.02 -5.00
CA ALA A 52 0.33 -26.61 -5.33
C ALA A 52 -0.60 -25.49 -5.79
N ALA A 53 -0.89 -25.44 -7.09
CA ALA A 53 -1.72 -24.42 -7.71
C ALA A 53 -3.12 -24.98 -8.02
N GLN A 54 -4.15 -24.22 -7.67
CA GLN A 54 -5.56 -24.47 -7.99
C GLN A 54 -6.03 -23.38 -8.96
N HIS A 55 -6.69 -23.76 -10.05
CA HIS A 55 -7.22 -22.83 -11.05
C HIS A 55 -8.66 -23.15 -11.40
N TYR A 56 -9.52 -22.13 -11.40
CA TYR A 56 -10.91 -22.22 -11.88
C TYR A 56 -11.55 -20.83 -12.02
N ALA A 57 -12.27 -20.59 -13.12
CA ALA A 57 -13.02 -19.36 -13.37
C ALA A 57 -12.16 -18.08 -13.24
N GLY A 58 -10.91 -18.14 -13.71
CA GLY A 58 -9.93 -17.04 -13.60
C GLY A 58 -9.31 -16.84 -12.21
N TYR A 59 -9.70 -17.63 -11.21
CA TYR A 59 -9.05 -17.64 -9.89
C TYR A 59 -7.88 -18.59 -9.83
N GLN A 60 -6.88 -18.22 -9.05
CA GLN A 60 -5.64 -18.94 -8.85
C GLN A 60 -5.22 -18.84 -7.38
N LEU A 61 -5.23 -19.99 -6.68
CA LEU A 61 -4.64 -20.13 -5.35
C LEU A 61 -3.40 -21.00 -5.44
N ILE A 62 -2.24 -20.49 -5.01
CA ILE A 62 -0.98 -21.23 -5.01
C ILE A 62 -0.43 -21.34 -3.60
N GLY A 63 -0.36 -22.56 -3.08
CA GLY A 63 0.46 -22.87 -1.92
C GLY A 63 1.90 -23.04 -2.36
N PHE A 64 2.86 -22.47 -1.64
CA PHE A 64 4.28 -22.61 -1.97
C PHE A 64 5.14 -22.82 -0.73
N ARG A 65 6.30 -23.45 -0.94
CA ARG A 65 7.45 -23.47 -0.03
C ARG A 65 8.71 -23.49 -0.88
N SER A 66 9.68 -22.63 -0.59
CA SER A 66 10.93 -22.61 -1.35
C SER A 66 12.08 -21.96 -0.60
N ASP A 67 13.28 -22.11 -1.14
CA ASP A 67 14.49 -21.42 -0.69
C ASP A 67 14.46 -19.91 -1.02
N GLY A 68 15.53 -19.23 -0.60
CA GLY A 68 15.71 -17.80 -0.81
C GLY A 68 15.77 -17.43 -2.29
N ILE A 69 14.93 -16.50 -2.69
CA ILE A 69 14.81 -16.02 -4.06
C ILE A 69 14.26 -14.59 -4.06
N THR A 70 14.73 -13.79 -5.02
CA THR A 70 14.17 -12.48 -5.33
C THR A 70 13.52 -12.53 -6.70
N TYR A 71 12.32 -11.96 -6.79
CA TYR A 71 11.56 -11.76 -8.01
C TYR A 71 11.52 -10.26 -8.32
N ALA A 72 11.65 -9.90 -9.58
CA ALA A 72 11.46 -8.53 -10.04
C ALA A 72 10.53 -8.50 -11.25
N ARG A 73 9.53 -7.64 -11.21
CA ARG A 73 8.67 -7.31 -12.36
C ARG A 73 9.08 -5.96 -12.88
N THR A 74 9.67 -5.92 -14.08
CA THR A 74 10.15 -4.68 -14.67
C THR A 74 9.04 -3.94 -15.42
N ARG A 75 9.27 -2.67 -15.80
CA ARG A 75 8.35 -1.94 -16.70
C ARG A 75 8.16 -2.63 -18.05
N ALA A 76 9.15 -3.36 -18.53
CA ALA A 76 9.02 -4.13 -19.77
C ALA A 76 8.08 -5.33 -19.60
N ASP A 77 8.17 -6.01 -18.46
CA ASP A 77 7.30 -7.14 -18.12
C ASP A 77 5.85 -6.70 -17.91
N VAL A 78 5.64 -5.55 -17.26
CA VAL A 78 4.30 -4.93 -17.10
C VAL A 78 3.66 -4.71 -18.48
N ARG A 79 4.38 -4.07 -19.41
CA ARG A 79 3.86 -3.81 -20.77
C ARG A 79 3.63 -5.08 -21.59
N ARG A 80 4.42 -6.14 -21.34
CA ARG A 80 4.31 -7.40 -22.08
C ARG A 80 3.05 -8.16 -21.69
N ASP A 81 2.77 -8.25 -20.39
CA ASP A 81 1.66 -9.07 -19.90
C ASP A 81 0.32 -8.31 -19.88
N ASP A 82 0.34 -6.97 -19.79
CA ASP A 82 -0.85 -6.11 -19.64
C ASP A 82 -1.80 -6.56 -18.51
N ASP A 83 -1.22 -7.08 -17.42
CA ASP A 83 -1.95 -7.68 -16.31
C ASP A 83 -2.21 -6.65 -15.20
N GLU A 84 -3.46 -6.20 -15.09
CA GLU A 84 -3.92 -5.26 -14.06
C GLU A 84 -4.36 -5.93 -12.74
N SER A 85 -4.33 -7.26 -12.67
CA SER A 85 -4.76 -8.00 -11.49
C SER A 85 -3.88 -7.72 -10.27
N LEU A 86 -4.43 -8.00 -9.09
CA LEU A 86 -3.70 -7.88 -7.83
C LEU A 86 -3.17 -9.25 -7.39
N ARG A 87 -2.14 -9.22 -6.54
CA ARG A 87 -1.65 -10.40 -5.83
C ARG A 87 -1.80 -10.16 -4.33
N VAL A 88 -2.37 -11.15 -3.65
CA VAL A 88 -2.33 -11.24 -2.18
C VAL A 88 -1.34 -12.34 -1.82
N VAL A 89 -0.34 -12.00 -1.02
CA VAL A 89 0.67 -12.96 -0.55
C VAL A 89 0.57 -13.10 0.96
N VAL A 90 0.34 -14.33 1.41
CA VAL A 90 0.07 -14.69 2.81
C VAL A 90 1.18 -15.63 3.31
N PRO A 91 2.25 -15.12 3.92
CA PRO A 91 3.26 -15.97 4.55
C PRO A 91 2.66 -16.81 5.69
N THR A 92 3.03 -18.09 5.72
CA THR A 92 2.78 -19.00 6.85
C THR A 92 4.08 -19.45 7.52
N GLY A 93 5.24 -19.12 6.93
CA GLY A 93 6.57 -19.32 7.48
C GLY A 93 7.60 -18.52 6.69
N GLY A 94 8.73 -18.19 7.33
CA GLY A 94 9.75 -17.31 6.78
C GLY A 94 9.37 -15.83 6.81
N GLU A 95 10.16 -15.01 6.14
CA GLU A 95 9.99 -13.56 6.02
C GLU A 95 9.99 -13.16 4.55
N MET A 96 9.14 -12.19 4.22
CA MET A 96 8.96 -11.68 2.87
C MET A 96 9.06 -10.16 2.86
N THR A 97 9.69 -9.59 1.84
CA THR A 97 9.79 -8.14 1.63
C THR A 97 9.24 -7.79 0.26
N PHE A 98 8.36 -6.80 0.21
CA PHE A 98 7.79 -6.26 -1.02
C PHE A 98 8.21 -4.81 -1.20
N ARG A 99 8.64 -4.47 -2.41
CA ARG A 99 8.89 -3.09 -2.85
C ARG A 99 8.04 -2.79 -4.08
N GLN A 100 7.30 -1.69 -4.03
CA GLN A 100 6.58 -1.16 -5.19
C GLN A 100 6.50 0.36 -5.02
N ASP A 101 6.73 1.08 -6.12
CA ASP A 101 6.99 2.52 -6.10
C ASP A 101 8.13 2.87 -5.12
N ASP A 102 7.96 3.92 -4.30
CA ASP A 102 8.93 4.33 -3.27
C ASP A 102 8.70 3.63 -1.92
N SER A 103 7.78 2.67 -1.84
CA SER A 103 7.41 1.98 -0.61
C SER A 103 8.06 0.60 -0.52
N SER A 104 8.46 0.24 0.70
CA SER A 104 8.99 -1.07 1.04
C SER A 104 8.33 -1.57 2.31
N VAL A 105 7.74 -2.77 2.27
CA VAL A 105 7.12 -3.40 3.43
C VAL A 105 7.72 -4.78 3.68
N ARG A 106 7.91 -5.09 4.95
CA ARG A 106 8.19 -6.44 5.42
C ARG A 106 6.89 -7.09 5.88
N VAL A 107 6.69 -8.34 5.50
CA VAL A 107 5.48 -9.13 5.79
C VAL A 107 5.89 -10.41 6.51
N LEU A 108 5.27 -10.62 7.67
CA LEU A 108 5.53 -11.76 8.54
C LEU A 108 4.30 -12.70 8.59
N PRO A 109 4.46 -13.95 9.06
CA PRO A 109 3.33 -14.85 9.26
C PRO A 109 2.23 -14.20 10.11
N GLY A 110 0.98 -14.39 9.67
CA GLY A 110 -0.17 -13.68 10.24
C GLY A 110 -0.44 -12.31 9.62
N GLN A 111 0.29 -11.92 8.57
CA GLN A 111 -0.01 -10.75 7.74
C GLN A 111 -0.20 -11.19 6.28
N ALA A 112 -0.76 -10.30 5.47
CA ALA A 112 -0.73 -10.41 4.01
C ALA A 112 -0.24 -9.12 3.37
N ALA A 113 0.48 -9.24 2.26
CA ALA A 113 0.74 -8.12 1.35
C ALA A 113 -0.26 -8.14 0.20
N VAL A 114 -0.66 -6.96 -0.26
CA VAL A 114 -1.41 -6.78 -1.51
C VAL A 114 -0.62 -5.85 -2.43
N VAL A 115 -0.34 -6.33 -3.64
CA VAL A 115 0.40 -5.59 -4.68
C VAL A 115 -0.34 -5.65 -6.00
N THR A 116 -0.21 -4.60 -6.83
CA THR A 116 -0.73 -4.62 -8.20
C THR A 116 0.33 -5.10 -9.19
N LYS A 117 -0.08 -5.87 -10.20
CA LYS A 117 0.77 -6.27 -11.32
C LYS A 117 0.85 -5.22 -12.44
N ALA A 118 0.01 -4.18 -12.39
CA ALA A 118 0.02 -3.05 -13.32
C ALA A 118 1.24 -2.13 -13.16
N ARG A 119 2.06 -2.36 -12.13
CA ARG A 119 3.25 -1.56 -11.81
C ARG A 119 4.45 -2.46 -11.52
N PRO A 120 5.68 -1.97 -11.74
CA PRO A 120 6.89 -2.68 -11.34
C PRO A 120 6.90 -2.98 -9.85
N PHE A 121 7.50 -4.10 -9.46
CA PHE A 121 7.73 -4.44 -8.06
C PHE A 121 8.92 -5.37 -7.91
N ASP A 122 9.50 -5.38 -6.71
CA ASP A 122 10.42 -6.41 -6.24
C ASP A 122 9.77 -7.18 -5.09
N PHE A 123 9.96 -8.50 -5.09
CA PHE A 123 9.53 -9.38 -4.02
C PHE A 123 10.72 -10.26 -3.62
N ALA A 124 11.12 -10.21 -2.36
CA ALA A 124 12.21 -11.03 -1.82
C ALA A 124 11.68 -11.90 -0.69
N GLN A 125 12.18 -13.13 -0.63
CA GLN A 125 11.87 -14.07 0.44
C GLN A 125 13.14 -14.78 0.90
N ASN A 126 13.18 -15.14 2.18
CA ASN A 126 14.31 -15.85 2.78
C ASN A 126 14.21 -17.38 2.61
N HIS A 127 15.22 -18.11 3.10
CA HIS A 127 15.19 -19.57 3.14
C HIS A 127 14.02 -20.05 4.01
N HIS A 128 13.35 -21.12 3.55
CA HIS A 128 12.15 -21.71 4.18
C HIS A 128 10.89 -20.84 4.12
N ALA A 129 10.83 -19.87 3.21
CA ALA A 129 9.62 -19.11 2.97
C ALA A 129 8.52 -20.05 2.46
N GLN A 130 7.33 -19.95 3.08
CA GLN A 130 6.16 -20.69 2.67
C GLN A 130 4.90 -19.85 2.89
N GLY A 131 3.87 -20.11 2.11
CA GLY A 131 2.65 -19.32 2.17
C GLY A 131 1.69 -19.61 1.04
N TRP A 132 0.77 -18.67 0.86
CA TRP A 132 -0.23 -18.67 -0.19
C TRP A 132 -0.08 -17.44 -1.07
N VAL A 133 -0.30 -17.61 -2.37
CA VAL A 133 -0.46 -16.52 -3.34
C VAL A 133 -1.85 -16.64 -3.95
N MET A 134 -2.58 -15.54 -3.93
CA MET A 134 -3.90 -15.40 -4.57
C MET A 134 -3.81 -14.34 -5.65
N ASN A 135 -4.42 -14.58 -6.81
CA ASN A 135 -4.75 -13.49 -7.72
C ASN A 135 -6.11 -12.86 -7.35
N ILE A 136 -6.25 -11.56 -7.59
CA ILE A 136 -7.57 -10.92 -7.60
C ILE A 136 -7.75 -10.29 -8.97
N PRO A 137 -8.70 -10.78 -9.80
CA PRO A 137 -8.91 -10.26 -11.13
C PRO A 137 -9.13 -8.75 -11.16
N ALA A 138 -8.71 -8.11 -12.24
CA ALA A 138 -8.96 -6.69 -12.46
C ALA A 138 -10.47 -6.40 -12.45
N GLY A 139 -10.88 -5.26 -11.88
CA GLY A 139 -12.29 -4.89 -11.73
C GLY A 139 -13.04 -5.61 -10.60
N SER A 140 -12.52 -6.71 -10.03
CA SER A 140 -13.10 -7.35 -8.84
C SER A 140 -12.91 -6.52 -7.57
N LEU A 141 -12.07 -5.47 -7.59
CA LEU A 141 -11.78 -4.61 -6.45
C LEU A 141 -12.06 -3.13 -6.78
N PRO A 142 -12.95 -2.43 -6.05
CA PRO A 142 -13.06 -0.97 -6.10
C PRO A 142 -12.00 -0.28 -5.21
N LEU A 143 -10.97 -1.01 -4.77
CA LEU A 143 -9.93 -0.51 -3.90
C LEU A 143 -8.77 -0.02 -4.75
N GLU A 144 -8.63 1.30 -4.87
CA GLU A 144 -7.33 1.88 -5.21
C GLU A 144 -6.35 1.51 -4.10
N ILE A 145 -5.49 0.52 -4.39
CA ILE A 145 -4.26 0.33 -3.63
C ILE A 145 -3.44 1.60 -3.87
N GLY A 146 -3.06 2.28 -2.79
CA GLY A 146 -2.30 3.52 -2.88
C GLY A 146 -0.89 3.32 -3.46
N ALA A 147 -0.02 4.29 -3.23
CA ALA A 147 1.39 4.15 -3.57
C ALA A 147 2.01 2.97 -2.80
N GLY A 148 2.53 1.98 -3.52
CA GLY A 148 3.17 0.80 -2.96
C GLY A 148 2.29 -0.32 -2.40
N PRO A 149 2.90 -1.31 -1.72
CA PRO A 149 2.19 -2.48 -1.19
C PRO A 149 1.30 -2.13 0.01
N ALA A 150 0.10 -2.71 0.06
CA ALA A 150 -0.75 -2.66 1.26
C ALA A 150 -0.49 -3.88 2.16
N VAL A 151 -0.63 -3.71 3.48
CA VAL A 151 -0.48 -4.80 4.46
C VAL A 151 -1.80 -5.01 5.21
N ILE A 152 -2.21 -6.26 5.34
CA ILE A 152 -3.39 -6.68 6.08
C ILE A 152 -2.94 -7.48 7.30
N ASP A 153 -3.48 -7.17 8.48
CA ASP A 153 -3.32 -8.01 9.68
C ASP A 153 -4.33 -9.16 9.63
N LEU A 154 -3.82 -10.39 9.66
CA LEU A 154 -4.61 -11.62 9.61
C LEU A 154 -4.65 -12.35 10.95
N ARG A 155 -4.13 -11.77 12.04
CA ARG A 155 -4.04 -12.43 13.34
C ARG A 155 -5.34 -12.43 14.13
N GLN A 156 -6.27 -11.54 13.80
CA GLN A 156 -7.49 -11.32 14.56
C GLN A 156 -8.68 -10.89 13.69
N GLY A 157 -9.89 -10.97 14.25
CA GLY A 157 -11.12 -10.52 13.60
C GLY A 157 -11.34 -11.18 12.24
N LEU A 158 -11.89 -10.41 11.29
CA LEU A 158 -12.14 -10.89 9.92
C LEU A 158 -10.87 -11.35 9.19
N GLY A 159 -9.70 -10.80 9.54
CA GLY A 159 -8.41 -11.21 8.98
C GLY A 159 -8.08 -12.66 9.32
N SER A 160 -8.32 -13.09 10.56
CA SER A 160 -8.13 -14.50 10.96
C SER A 160 -9.11 -15.44 10.27
N VAL A 161 -10.34 -15.00 10.00
CA VAL A 161 -11.33 -15.78 9.25
C VAL A 161 -10.87 -15.96 7.80
N ALA A 162 -10.45 -14.87 7.14
CA ALA A 162 -9.91 -14.93 5.77
C ALA A 162 -8.69 -15.86 5.69
N SER A 163 -7.74 -15.74 6.62
CA SER A 163 -6.56 -16.61 6.66
C SER A 163 -6.92 -18.09 6.82
N GLY A 164 -7.92 -18.40 7.66
CA GLY A 164 -8.43 -19.76 7.84
C GLY A 164 -9.04 -20.31 6.55
N MET A 165 -9.89 -19.52 5.88
CA MET A 165 -10.50 -19.88 4.61
C MET A 165 -9.46 -20.16 3.52
N ILE A 166 -8.48 -19.28 3.35
CA ILE A 166 -7.42 -19.42 2.34
C ILE A 166 -6.61 -20.70 2.59
N GLY A 167 -6.18 -20.90 3.83
CA GLY A 167 -5.38 -22.07 4.20
C GLY A 167 -6.14 -23.38 4.04
N GLU A 168 -7.41 -23.43 4.44
CA GLU A 168 -8.21 -24.67 4.33
C GLU A 168 -8.63 -24.96 2.89
N LEU A 169 -8.97 -23.94 2.11
CA LEU A 169 -9.26 -24.06 0.69
C LEU A 169 -8.06 -24.65 -0.08
N GLY A 170 -6.85 -24.24 0.30
CA GLY A 170 -5.59 -24.78 -0.20
C GLY A 170 -5.34 -26.25 0.16
N ARG A 171 -5.67 -26.64 1.39
CA ARG A 171 -5.49 -28.02 1.88
C ARG A 171 -6.49 -28.98 1.26
N GLN A 172 -7.74 -28.54 1.09
CA GLN A 172 -8.85 -29.33 0.55
C GLN A 172 -8.88 -29.37 -0.99
N ARG A 173 -7.79 -28.98 -1.66
CA ARG A 173 -7.70 -28.86 -3.12
C ARG A 173 -8.11 -30.10 -3.91
N ARG A 174 -8.05 -31.30 -3.34
CA ARG A 174 -8.46 -32.57 -3.99
C ARG A 174 -9.89 -33.01 -3.68
N VAL A 175 -10.58 -32.28 -2.80
CA VAL A 175 -11.92 -32.61 -2.29
C VAL A 175 -12.95 -31.57 -2.75
N VAL A 176 -12.57 -30.29 -2.75
CA VAL A 176 -13.41 -29.16 -3.15
C VAL A 176 -13.57 -29.13 -4.67
N ASP A 177 -14.80 -28.92 -5.14
CA ASP A 177 -15.11 -28.70 -6.55
C ASP A 177 -14.91 -27.24 -6.98
N GLY A 178 -14.94 -26.97 -8.29
CA GLY A 178 -14.69 -25.63 -8.83
C GLY A 178 -15.66 -24.56 -8.30
N LEU A 179 -16.94 -24.89 -8.17
CA LEU A 179 -17.95 -23.93 -7.72
C LEU A 179 -17.75 -23.55 -6.24
N SER A 180 -17.50 -24.54 -5.38
CA SER A 180 -17.20 -24.33 -3.96
C SER A 180 -15.89 -23.58 -3.78
N PHE A 181 -14.90 -23.86 -4.64
CA PHE A 181 -13.64 -23.12 -4.70
C PHE A 181 -13.88 -21.65 -5.01
N ALA A 182 -14.53 -21.33 -6.14
CA ALA A 182 -14.81 -19.96 -6.54
C ALA A 182 -15.61 -19.19 -5.47
N THR A 183 -16.65 -19.81 -4.91
CA THR A 183 -17.51 -19.19 -3.90
C THR A 183 -16.71 -18.86 -2.63
N THR A 184 -15.85 -19.78 -2.18
CA THR A 184 -15.02 -19.55 -0.99
C THR A 184 -13.91 -18.55 -1.26
N TYR A 185 -13.36 -18.55 -2.47
CA TYR A 185 -12.37 -17.59 -2.93
C TYR A 185 -12.95 -16.17 -2.94
N ASP A 186 -14.17 -15.99 -3.45
CA ASP A 186 -14.91 -14.73 -3.41
C ASP A 186 -15.16 -14.24 -1.98
N MET A 187 -15.60 -15.14 -1.09
CA MET A 187 -15.78 -14.80 0.33
C MET A 187 -14.47 -14.35 0.98
N ALA A 188 -13.36 -15.02 0.69
CA ALA A 188 -12.04 -14.61 1.19
C ALA A 188 -11.65 -13.23 0.65
N ILE A 189 -11.88 -12.95 -0.63
CA ILE A 189 -11.67 -11.62 -1.23
C ILE A 189 -12.51 -10.55 -0.51
N GLU A 190 -13.79 -10.80 -0.26
CA GLU A 190 -14.67 -9.85 0.45
C GLU A 190 -14.19 -9.57 1.88
N LEU A 191 -13.74 -10.58 2.61
CA LEU A 191 -13.15 -10.37 3.93
C LEU A 191 -11.85 -9.58 3.87
N LEU A 192 -10.97 -9.86 2.91
CA LEU A 192 -9.73 -9.09 2.70
C LEU A 192 -10.02 -7.64 2.31
N LYS A 193 -11.05 -7.40 1.48
CA LYS A 193 -11.54 -6.04 1.14
C LYS A 193 -11.97 -5.28 2.38
N LEU A 194 -12.76 -5.92 3.24
CA LEU A 194 -13.19 -5.33 4.51
C LEU A 194 -11.98 -5.06 5.40
N CYS A 195 -11.02 -5.98 5.49
CA CYS A 195 -9.80 -5.77 6.27
C CYS A 195 -8.90 -4.65 5.70
N LEU A 196 -8.86 -4.44 4.38
CA LEU A 196 -8.16 -3.30 3.77
C LEU A 196 -8.86 -1.98 4.05
N ARG A 197 -10.20 -1.96 4.10
CA ARG A 197 -11.00 -0.79 4.49
C ARG A 197 -10.86 -0.51 5.99
N SER A 198 -10.82 -1.55 6.81
CA SER A 198 -10.60 -1.47 8.25
C SER A 198 -9.14 -1.21 8.64
N GLY A 199 -8.17 -1.65 7.84
CA GLY A 199 -6.77 -1.20 7.93
C GLY A 199 -6.58 0.24 7.45
N ARG A 200 -7.59 0.77 6.73
CA ARG A 200 -7.80 2.19 6.43
C ARG A 200 -8.77 2.84 7.46
N GLU A 201 -9.12 2.18 8.57
CA GLU A 201 -9.81 2.84 9.69
C GLU A 201 -8.87 3.88 10.31
N VAL A 202 -9.37 5.12 10.31
CA VAL A 202 -9.07 6.24 11.23
C VAL A 202 -7.73 6.09 11.97
N PRO A 203 -6.61 6.62 11.44
CA PRO A 203 -5.27 6.29 11.92
C PRO A 203 -5.12 6.46 13.44
N THR A 204 -4.76 5.38 14.12
CA THR A 204 -4.61 5.30 15.58
C THR A 204 -3.15 5.37 16.03
N THR A 205 -2.18 5.38 15.11
CA THR A 205 -0.79 5.73 15.44
C THR A 205 -0.58 7.24 15.32
N LEU A 206 0.02 7.86 16.34
CA LEU A 206 0.32 9.31 16.35
C LEU A 206 1.07 9.77 15.10
N GLY A 207 1.94 8.91 14.54
CA GLY A 207 2.66 9.20 13.28
C GLY A 207 1.76 9.28 12.05
N ALA A 208 0.77 8.39 11.90
CA ALA A 208 -0.14 8.43 10.76
C ALA A 208 -1.17 9.57 10.89
N VAL A 209 -1.61 9.89 12.12
CA VAL A 209 -2.39 11.09 12.41
C VAL A 209 -1.61 12.35 12.03
N ASP A 210 -0.31 12.42 12.38
CA ASP A 210 0.56 13.55 12.04
C ASP A 210 0.66 13.73 10.51
N VAL A 211 0.88 12.65 9.76
CA VAL A 211 0.96 12.69 8.28
C VAL A 211 -0.34 13.22 7.66
N ALA A 212 -1.48 12.64 8.02
CA ALA A 212 -2.77 13.02 7.47
C ALA A 212 -3.17 14.46 7.87
N VAL A 213 -2.88 14.87 9.11
CA VAL A 213 -3.13 16.25 9.54
C VAL A 213 -2.26 17.23 8.76
N ARG A 214 -0.97 16.94 8.56
CA ARG A 214 -0.07 17.80 7.76
C ARG A 214 -0.51 17.91 6.32
N ASP A 215 -0.88 16.80 5.74
CA ASP A 215 -1.37 16.73 4.36
C ASP A 215 -2.71 17.48 4.19
N HIS A 216 -3.66 17.30 5.11
CA HIS A 216 -4.91 18.07 5.11
C HIS A 216 -4.65 19.58 5.29
N VAL A 217 -3.78 19.99 6.21
CA VAL A 217 -3.44 21.40 6.42
C VAL A 217 -2.77 21.99 5.17
N ARG A 218 -1.83 21.30 4.53
CA ARG A 218 -1.16 21.80 3.31
C ARG A 218 -2.14 22.14 2.19
N ARG A 219 -3.17 21.31 2.01
CA ARG A 219 -4.18 21.53 0.95
C ARG A 219 -5.18 22.63 1.28
N HIS A 220 -5.46 22.86 2.56
CA HIS A 220 -6.56 23.73 2.99
C HIS A 220 -6.10 24.96 3.79
N ALA A 221 -4.79 25.20 3.94
CA ALA A 221 -4.26 26.26 4.80
C ALA A 221 -4.78 27.66 4.44
N THR A 222 -5.08 27.90 3.16
CA THR A 222 -5.63 29.19 2.68
C THR A 222 -7.07 29.43 3.07
N ASP A 223 -7.81 28.40 3.51
CA ASP A 223 -9.15 28.55 4.06
C ASP A 223 -9.08 29.23 5.45
N PRO A 224 -9.67 30.43 5.62
CA PRO A 224 -9.70 31.10 6.91
C PRO A 224 -10.51 30.35 7.98
N GLU A 225 -11.42 29.44 7.60
CA GLU A 225 -12.22 28.59 8.49
C GLU A 225 -11.51 27.30 8.92
N LEU A 226 -10.31 27.03 8.39
CA LEU A 226 -9.51 25.90 8.84
C LEU A 226 -9.06 26.11 10.31
N THR A 227 -9.69 25.36 11.21
CA THR A 227 -9.40 25.32 12.65
C THR A 227 -8.95 23.92 13.09
N PRO A 228 -8.27 23.77 14.24
CA PRO A 228 -7.93 22.44 14.77
C PRO A 228 -9.13 21.51 14.93
N SER A 229 -10.29 22.06 15.31
CA SER A 229 -11.54 21.29 15.43
C SER A 229 -12.09 20.88 14.06
N ALA A 230 -12.02 21.76 13.06
CA ALA A 230 -12.45 21.44 11.70
C ALA A 230 -11.59 20.32 11.08
N ILE A 231 -10.27 20.37 11.30
CA ILE A 231 -9.35 19.31 10.88
C ILE A 231 -9.73 17.97 11.52
N ALA A 232 -9.92 17.97 12.85
CA ALA A 232 -10.27 16.78 13.59
C ALA A 232 -11.61 16.18 13.10
N HIS A 233 -12.62 17.03 12.94
CA HIS A 233 -13.94 16.62 12.43
C HIS A 233 -13.85 16.03 11.02
N HIS A 234 -13.15 16.71 10.11
CA HIS A 234 -13.03 16.27 8.71
C HIS A 234 -12.28 14.94 8.58
N LEU A 235 -11.27 14.71 9.41
CA LEU A 235 -10.45 13.49 9.38
C LEU A 235 -10.99 12.36 10.27
N GLY A 236 -12.15 12.55 10.91
CA GLY A 236 -12.79 11.53 11.74
C GLY A 236 -12.09 11.28 13.09
N TRP A 237 -11.38 12.29 13.63
CA TRP A 237 -10.63 12.21 14.89
C TRP A 237 -11.15 13.15 15.97
N SER A 238 -10.81 12.84 17.21
CA SER A 238 -10.90 13.82 18.29
C SER A 238 -9.81 14.88 18.17
N THR A 239 -10.12 16.11 18.58
CA THR A 239 -9.14 17.21 18.67
C THR A 239 -7.94 16.84 19.54
N ARG A 240 -8.15 16.00 20.58
CA ARG A 240 -7.09 15.50 21.45
C ARG A 240 -6.11 14.58 20.71
N GLN A 241 -6.57 13.70 19.83
CA GLN A 241 -5.70 12.84 19.03
C GLN A 241 -4.84 13.66 18.07
N VAL A 242 -5.45 14.64 17.40
CA VAL A 242 -4.73 15.57 16.50
C VAL A 242 -3.68 16.38 17.25
N GLN A 243 -3.99 16.86 18.45
CA GLN A 243 -3.04 17.56 19.31
C GLN A 243 -1.88 16.67 19.75
N LEU A 244 -2.17 15.48 20.28
CA LEU A 244 -1.16 14.53 20.73
C LEU A 244 -0.21 14.13 19.60
N ALA A 245 -0.75 13.91 18.39
CA ALA A 245 0.03 13.51 17.22
C ALA A 245 1.08 14.56 16.84
N LEU A 246 0.66 15.82 16.75
CA LEU A 246 1.55 16.93 16.42
C LEU A 246 2.50 17.28 17.56
N GLN A 247 2.08 17.12 18.82
CA GLN A 247 2.96 17.34 19.97
C GLN A 247 4.11 16.34 20.00
N HIS A 248 3.85 15.08 19.63
CA HIS A 248 4.88 14.06 19.52
C HIS A 248 5.96 14.42 18.49
N THR A 249 5.62 15.19 17.46
CA THR A 249 6.54 15.72 16.45
C THR A 249 6.99 17.17 16.71
N GLY A 250 6.76 17.68 17.93
CA GLY A 250 7.28 18.98 18.39
C GLY A 250 6.49 20.21 17.92
N THR A 251 5.25 20.05 17.46
CA THR A 251 4.42 21.18 17.00
C THR A 251 2.99 21.13 17.57
N THR A 252 2.15 22.06 17.15
CA THR A 252 0.72 22.09 17.48
C THR A 252 -0.10 22.37 16.22
N PRO A 253 -1.40 22.00 16.19
CA PRO A 253 -2.25 22.23 15.01
C PRO A 253 -2.24 23.69 14.55
N SER A 254 -2.37 24.63 15.49
CA SER A 254 -2.36 26.06 15.19
C SER A 254 -1.01 26.57 14.69
N ARG A 255 0.11 25.99 15.16
CA ARG A 255 1.46 26.33 14.67
C ARG A 255 1.66 25.81 13.25
N LEU A 256 1.21 24.58 12.96
CA LEU A 256 1.27 23.98 11.64
C LEU A 256 0.45 24.77 10.61
N ILE A 257 -0.82 25.11 10.92
CA ILE A 257 -1.67 25.94 10.05
C ILE A 257 -0.97 27.27 9.77
N ARG A 258 -0.48 27.95 10.82
CA ARG A 258 0.21 29.24 10.66
C ARG A 258 1.45 29.11 9.79
N ALA A 259 2.25 28.07 9.96
CA ALA A 259 3.46 27.86 9.16
C ALA A 259 3.13 27.68 7.67
N GLU A 260 2.14 26.85 7.33
CA GLU A 260 1.72 26.65 5.93
C GLU A 260 1.15 27.94 5.31
N ARG A 261 0.34 28.70 6.07
CA ARG A 261 -0.15 30.02 5.64
C ARG A 261 0.98 31.01 5.36
N LEU A 262 2.01 31.03 6.21
CA LEU A 262 3.17 31.91 6.04
C LEU A 262 4.03 31.51 4.83
N THR A 263 4.23 30.21 4.61
CA THR A 263 4.93 29.68 3.43
C THR A 263 4.20 30.08 2.15
N HIS A 264 2.88 29.93 2.13
CA HIS A 264 2.05 30.37 1.01
C HIS A 264 2.14 31.88 0.77
N ALA A 265 2.05 32.69 1.82
CA ALA A 265 2.16 34.15 1.72
C ALA A 265 3.53 34.59 1.19
N ARG A 266 4.62 33.96 1.66
CA ARG A 266 5.97 34.24 1.19
C ARG A 266 6.13 33.94 -0.30
N ARG A 267 5.55 32.85 -0.78
CA ARG A 267 5.51 32.53 -2.21
C ARG A 267 4.79 33.63 -3.00
N LEU A 268 3.59 34.01 -2.56
CA LEU A 268 2.82 35.07 -3.22
C LEU A 268 3.51 36.44 -3.20
N LEU A 269 4.24 36.78 -2.13
CA LEU A 269 4.99 38.03 -2.05
C LEU A 269 6.10 38.13 -3.12
N ARG A 270 6.67 37.00 -3.53
CA ARG A 270 7.71 36.93 -4.57
C ARG A 270 7.14 36.86 -5.99
N GLU A 271 5.98 36.22 -6.15
CA GLU A 271 5.40 35.91 -7.47
C GLU A 271 4.34 36.92 -7.93
N SER A 272 3.74 37.70 -7.03
CA SER A 272 2.65 38.62 -7.38
C SER A 272 3.16 39.92 -8.00
N SER A 273 2.32 40.53 -8.87
CA SER A 273 2.53 41.90 -9.38
C SER A 273 2.73 42.91 -8.24
N PRO A 274 3.54 43.96 -8.43
CA PRO A 274 3.68 45.07 -7.48
C PRO A 274 2.36 45.69 -7.02
N ASP A 275 1.33 45.66 -7.86
CA ASP A 275 0.00 46.23 -7.57
C ASP A 275 -0.76 45.45 -6.49
N ARG A 276 -0.42 44.18 -6.25
CA ARG A 276 -1.08 43.36 -5.23
C ARG A 276 -0.58 43.75 -3.85
N THR A 277 -1.48 44.24 -3.01
CA THR A 277 -1.14 44.74 -1.67
C THR A 277 -0.72 43.60 -0.74
N VAL A 278 0.07 43.93 0.29
CA VAL A 278 0.41 42.96 1.36
C VAL A 278 -0.84 42.46 2.08
N ALA A 279 -1.86 43.32 2.21
CA ALA A 279 -3.14 42.97 2.80
C ALA A 279 -3.86 41.87 2.01
N GLU A 280 -3.97 42.01 0.69
CA GLU A 280 -4.59 41.00 -0.17
C GLU A 280 -3.86 39.66 -0.12
N ILE A 281 -2.52 39.67 -0.03
CA ILE A 281 -1.74 38.43 0.11
C ILE A 281 -1.97 37.77 1.47
N ALA A 282 -2.08 38.56 2.54
CA ALA A 282 -2.38 38.04 3.88
C ALA A 282 -3.74 37.31 3.89
N TYR A 283 -4.78 37.97 3.36
CA TYR A 283 -6.13 37.40 3.28
C TYR A 283 -6.19 36.18 2.36
N ALA A 284 -5.56 36.25 1.18
CA ALA A 284 -5.47 35.12 0.25
C ALA A 284 -4.69 33.92 0.81
N SER A 285 -3.88 34.14 1.85
CA SER A 285 -3.15 33.09 2.56
C SER A 285 -3.89 32.61 3.82
N GLY A 286 -5.15 33.00 4.02
CA GLY A 286 -6.00 32.52 5.12
C GLY A 286 -5.84 33.25 6.45
N PHE A 287 -5.14 34.39 6.49
CA PHE A 287 -5.11 35.23 7.69
C PHE A 287 -6.35 36.12 7.77
N ARG A 288 -6.94 36.25 8.97
CA ARG A 288 -8.08 37.16 9.21
C ARG A 288 -7.66 38.56 9.68
N SER A 289 -6.39 38.75 10.03
CA SER A 289 -5.87 40.02 10.56
C SER A 289 -4.49 40.32 9.98
N LEU A 290 -4.36 41.50 9.39
CA LEU A 290 -3.10 42.00 8.84
C LEU A 290 -2.02 42.18 9.91
N SER A 291 -2.41 42.66 11.09
CA SER A 291 -1.49 42.83 12.22
C SER A 291 -0.95 41.49 12.72
N ALA A 292 -1.83 40.49 12.86
CA ALA A 292 -1.43 39.13 13.24
C ALA A 292 -0.53 38.46 12.18
N PHE A 293 -0.82 38.69 10.90
CA PHE A 293 0.03 38.24 9.80
C PHE A 293 1.43 38.86 9.88
N GLY A 294 1.54 40.19 9.98
CA GLY A 294 2.82 40.89 10.00
C GLY A 294 3.72 40.44 11.17
N ALA A 295 3.15 40.32 12.37
CA ALA A 295 3.87 39.83 13.53
C ALA A 295 4.35 38.39 13.36
N ALA A 296 3.49 37.50 12.85
CA ALA A 296 3.82 36.09 12.62
C ALA A 296 4.88 35.92 11.52
N PHE A 297 4.79 36.71 10.44
CA PHE A 297 5.72 36.67 9.32
C PHE A 297 7.12 37.11 9.76
N LYS A 298 7.21 38.23 10.49
CA LYS A 298 8.50 38.69 11.06
C LYS A 298 9.09 37.68 12.04
N ALA A 299 8.26 37.07 12.90
CA ALA A 299 8.72 36.05 13.83
C ALA A 299 9.27 34.79 13.13
N GLN A 300 8.68 34.39 12.00
CA GLN A 300 9.10 33.18 11.26
C GLN A 300 10.29 33.40 10.33
N PHE A 301 10.38 34.57 9.68
CA PHE A 301 11.34 34.82 8.60
C PHE A 301 12.36 35.93 8.90
N GLY A 302 12.24 36.62 10.03
CA GLY A 302 13.14 37.72 10.42
C GLY A 302 12.93 39.04 9.68
N LEU A 303 12.10 39.06 8.63
CA LEU A 303 11.79 40.22 7.80
C LEU A 303 10.30 40.56 7.89
N THR A 304 9.94 41.83 7.71
CA THR A 304 8.55 42.22 7.48
C THR A 304 8.08 41.75 6.10
N PRO A 305 6.76 41.58 5.88
CA PRO A 305 6.23 41.22 4.57
C PRO A 305 6.65 42.18 3.44
N GLN A 306 6.77 43.47 3.75
CA GLN A 306 7.19 44.49 2.78
C GLN A 306 8.67 44.35 2.41
N GLU A 307 9.54 44.13 3.40
CA GLU A 307 10.96 43.86 3.16
C GLU A 307 11.15 42.58 2.33
N ALA A 308 10.41 41.51 2.65
CA ALA A 308 10.48 40.24 1.93
C ALA A 308 9.96 40.31 0.48
N ARG A 309 9.17 41.33 0.13
CA ARG A 309 8.72 41.60 -1.24
C ARG A 309 9.80 42.29 -2.08
N ASN A 310 10.62 43.12 -1.44
CA ASN A 310 11.66 43.90 -2.10
C ASN A 310 13.01 43.15 -2.17
N HIS A 311 13.04 41.88 -1.75
CA HIS A 311 14.19 40.99 -1.67
C HIS A 311 14.10 39.86 -2.71
#